data_AF-A0A924GY38-F1
#
_entry.id   AF-A0A924GY38-F1
#
_cell.length_a   1.000
_cell.length_b   1.000
_cell.length_c   1.000
_cell.angle_alpha   90.00
_cell.angle_beta   90.00
_cell.angle_gamma   90.00
#
_symmetry.space_group_name_H-M   'P 1'
#
loop_
_entity.id
_entity.type
_entity.pdbx_description
1 polymer ?
#
loop_
_entity_poly.entity_id
_entity_poly.type
_entity_poly.pdbx_seq_one_letter_code
_entity_poly.pdbx_strand_id
1 'polypeptide(L)'
;MSDPRDDETEGDFWNAVGPVMKARSQEKRVSNRQSSAEMLASRGVKFTTHNAGAHLIVDAGSHKVNFWPGTGKWITQGWRFGLVSRGVRSLIKHLEEVNAITKGSA
;
A
#
# COMPACT_ATOMS: atom_id res chain seq x y z
N MET A 1 7.15 43.27 13.20
CA MET A 1 5.80 43.39 13.77
C MET A 1 4.95 42.38 13.02
N SER A 2 4.85 41.15 13.53
CA SER A 2 3.94 40.15 12.95
C SER A 2 2.52 40.52 13.35
N ASP A 3 1.57 40.50 12.42
CA ASP A 3 0.17 40.81 12.70
C ASP A 3 -0.40 39.70 13.62
N PRO A 4 -0.91 40.01 14.81
CA PRO A 4 -1.45 39.01 15.74
C PRO A 4 -2.76 38.35 15.24
N ARG A 5 -3.27 38.72 14.06
CA ARG A 5 -4.52 38.16 13.49
C ARG A 5 -4.32 36.95 12.58
N ASP A 6 -3.09 36.55 12.27
CA ASP A 6 -2.83 35.42 11.38
C ASP A 6 -2.82 34.05 12.10
N ASP A 7 -2.53 34.01 13.41
CA ASP A 7 -2.42 32.77 14.21
C ASP A 7 -3.78 32.07 14.45
N GLU A 8 -4.82 32.84 14.82
CA GLU A 8 -6.15 32.27 15.11
C GLU A 8 -6.81 31.64 13.86
N THR A 9 -6.56 32.21 12.68
CA THR A 9 -7.18 31.74 11.42
C THR A 9 -6.55 30.46 10.87
N GLU A 10 -5.25 30.26 11.06
CA GLU A 10 -4.56 29.04 10.64
C GLU A 10 -4.87 27.87 11.57
N GLY A 11 -4.92 28.11 12.88
CA GLY A 11 -5.27 27.09 13.88
C GLY A 11 -6.67 26.50 13.64
N ASP A 12 -7.67 27.35 13.42
CA ASP A 12 -9.04 26.93 13.15
C ASP A 12 -9.19 26.18 11.83
N PHE A 13 -8.43 26.60 10.79
CA PHE A 13 -8.40 25.89 9.52
C PHE A 13 -7.85 24.47 9.66
N TRP A 14 -6.71 24.28 10.35
CA TRP A 14 -6.13 22.96 10.55
C TRP A 14 -6.97 22.06 11.46
N ASN A 15 -7.65 22.65 12.46
CA ASN A 15 -8.62 21.94 13.32
C ASN A 15 -9.81 21.39 12.52
N ALA A 16 -10.30 22.15 11.53
CA ALA A 16 -11.40 21.71 10.65
C ALA A 16 -10.95 20.71 9.57
N VAL A 17 -9.78 20.92 8.97
CA VAL A 17 -9.28 20.13 7.83
C VAL A 17 -8.67 18.80 8.26
N GLY A 18 -8.02 18.74 9.43
CA GLY A 18 -7.38 17.54 9.95
C GLY A 18 -8.31 16.31 10.02
N PRO A 19 -9.51 16.43 10.62
CA PRO A 19 -10.50 15.34 10.66
C PRO A 19 -10.94 14.87 9.28
N VAL A 20 -11.20 15.80 8.35
CA VAL A 20 -11.64 15.49 6.97
C VAL A 20 -10.54 14.73 6.21
N MET A 21 -9.30 15.19 6.30
CA MET A 21 -8.16 14.51 5.69
C MET A 21 -7.93 13.11 6.29
N LYS A 22 -8.12 12.96 7.60
CA LYS A 22 -8.00 11.68 8.30
C LYS A 22 -9.06 10.68 7.83
N ALA A 23 -10.32 11.10 7.72
CA ALA A 23 -11.42 10.26 7.24
C ALA A 23 -11.15 9.78 5.80
N ARG A 24 -10.82 10.70 4.89
CA ARG A 24 -10.48 10.39 3.49
C ARG A 24 -9.29 9.42 3.38
N SER A 25 -8.28 9.58 4.24
CA SER A 25 -7.12 8.68 4.29
C SER A 25 -7.51 7.27 4.75
N GLN A 26 -8.43 7.14 5.71
CA GLN A 26 -8.94 5.86 6.17
C GLN A 26 -9.74 5.14 5.08
N GLU A 27 -10.67 5.83 4.42
CA GLU A 27 -11.46 5.31 3.29
C GLU A 27 -10.55 4.81 2.17
N LYS A 28 -9.56 5.61 1.77
CA LYS A 28 -8.57 5.22 0.75
C LYS A 28 -7.82 3.96 1.16
N ARG A 29 -7.42 3.83 2.43
CA ARG A 29 -6.74 2.62 2.92
C ARG A 29 -7.64 1.40 2.89
N VAL A 30 -8.94 1.54 3.16
CA VAL A 30 -9.92 0.45 3.05
C VAL A 30 -10.05 0.01 1.59
N SER A 31 -10.32 0.96 0.69
CA SER A 31 -10.43 0.69 -0.75
C SER A 31 -9.17 0.05 -1.34
N ASN A 32 -7.99 0.52 -0.93
CA ASN A 32 -6.71 -0.06 -1.36
C ASN A 32 -6.54 -1.51 -0.89
N ARG A 33 -7.04 -1.88 0.31
CA ARG A 33 -6.95 -3.26 0.81
C ARG A 33 -7.74 -4.23 -0.06
N GLN A 34 -8.97 -3.87 -0.40
CA GLN A 34 -9.83 -4.69 -1.24
C GLN A 34 -9.28 -4.76 -2.67
N SER A 35 -9.14 -3.61 -3.33
CA SER A 35 -8.70 -3.55 -4.73
C SER A 35 -7.32 -4.16 -4.99
N SER A 36 -6.36 -4.00 -4.07
CA SER A 36 -5.04 -4.61 -4.24
C SER A 36 -5.08 -6.13 -4.08
N ALA A 37 -5.86 -6.65 -3.13
CA ALA A 37 -6.02 -8.09 -2.97
C ALA A 37 -6.71 -8.71 -4.20
N GLU A 38 -7.74 -8.04 -4.74
CA GLU A 38 -8.42 -8.43 -5.97
C GLU A 38 -7.48 -8.44 -7.18
N MET A 39 -6.65 -7.41 -7.34
CA MET A 39 -5.64 -7.35 -8.42
C MET A 39 -4.59 -8.46 -8.31
N LEU A 40 -4.17 -8.82 -7.10
CA LEU A 40 -3.23 -9.94 -6.91
C LEU A 40 -3.92 -11.26 -7.25
N ALA A 41 -5.16 -11.46 -6.77
CA ALA A 41 -5.94 -12.68 -7.03
C ALA A 41 -6.26 -12.86 -8.52
N SER A 42 -6.61 -11.79 -9.23
CA SER A 42 -6.91 -11.85 -10.68
C SER A 42 -5.70 -12.21 -11.54
N ARG A 43 -4.48 -11.95 -11.03
CA ARG A 43 -3.21 -12.39 -11.63
C ARG A 43 -2.76 -13.78 -11.17
N GLY A 44 -3.57 -14.50 -10.38
CA GLY A 44 -3.23 -15.82 -9.86
C GLY A 44 -2.13 -15.80 -8.79
N VAL A 45 -1.86 -14.65 -8.18
CA VAL A 45 -0.84 -14.52 -7.13
C VAL A 45 -1.32 -15.24 -5.87
N LYS A 46 -0.48 -16.14 -5.34
CA LYS A 46 -0.73 -16.81 -4.06
C LYS A 46 -0.28 -15.92 -2.92
N PHE A 47 -1.15 -15.70 -1.94
CA PHE A 47 -0.82 -14.93 -0.73
C PHE A 47 -1.65 -15.38 0.47
N THR A 48 -1.10 -15.13 1.66
CA THR A 48 -1.82 -15.30 2.93
C THR A 48 -2.23 -13.94 3.45
N THR A 49 -3.46 -13.84 3.97
CA THR A 49 -4.00 -12.61 4.53
C THR A 49 -3.88 -12.58 6.06
N HIS A 50 -3.40 -11.45 6.59
CA HIS A 50 -3.35 -11.16 8.02
C HIS A 50 -4.06 -9.84 8.33
N ASN A 51 -4.44 -9.65 9.60
CA ASN A 51 -4.99 -8.38 10.10
C ASN A 51 -6.12 -7.82 9.23
N ALA A 52 -7.10 -8.67 8.87
CA ALA A 52 -8.23 -8.31 8.01
C ALA A 52 -7.82 -7.63 6.68
N GLY A 53 -6.77 -8.13 6.02
CA GLY A 53 -6.31 -7.59 4.73
C GLY A 53 -5.35 -6.40 4.83
N ALA A 54 -4.99 -5.97 6.05
CA ALA A 54 -4.02 -4.88 6.23
C ALA A 54 -2.59 -5.31 5.91
N HIS A 55 -2.30 -6.62 5.99
CA HIS A 55 -1.00 -7.19 5.66
C HIS A 55 -1.20 -8.50 4.89
N LEU A 56 -0.52 -8.61 3.74
CA LEU A 56 -0.51 -9.79 2.89
C LEU A 56 0.92 -10.32 2.82
N ILE A 57 1.10 -11.63 3.02
CA ILE A 57 2.36 -12.32 2.75
C ILE A 57 2.24 -12.96 1.38
N VAL A 58 2.90 -12.38 0.40
CA VAL A 58 2.84 -12.80 -1.00
C VAL A 58 3.92 -13.82 -1.30
N ASP A 59 3.55 -14.87 -2.03
CA ASP A 59 4.46 -15.88 -2.52
C ASP A 59 5.08 -15.46 -3.85
N ALA A 60 6.40 -15.23 -3.86
CA ALA A 60 7.17 -14.90 -5.05
C ALA A 60 7.98 -16.12 -5.56
N GLY A 61 7.60 -17.34 -5.17
CA GLY A 61 8.24 -18.59 -5.56
C GLY A 61 9.56 -18.81 -4.83
N SER A 62 10.60 -18.06 -5.21
CA SER A 62 11.93 -18.12 -4.59
C SER A 62 12.01 -17.43 -3.23
N HIS A 63 11.04 -16.58 -2.91
CA HIS A 63 11.03 -15.77 -1.70
C HIS A 63 9.62 -15.30 -1.33
N LYS A 64 9.49 -14.63 -0.18
CA LYS A 64 8.23 -14.04 0.28
C LYS A 64 8.29 -12.52 0.23
N VAL A 65 7.13 -11.87 0.10
CA VAL A 65 7.02 -10.41 0.11
C VAL A 65 5.95 -10.00 1.11
N ASN A 66 6.33 -9.21 2.12
CA ASN A 66 5.37 -8.54 2.98
C ASN A 66 4.77 -7.37 2.22
N PHE A 67 3.46 -7.28 2.15
CA PHE A 67 2.75 -6.21 1.45
C PHE A 67 1.66 -5.62 2.35
N TRP A 68 1.68 -4.29 2.52
CA TRP A 68 0.70 -3.52 3.27
C TRP A 68 -0.18 -2.73 2.31
N PRO A 69 -1.31 -3.29 1.85
CA PRO A 69 -2.06 -2.73 0.72
C PRO A 69 -2.59 -1.33 1.00
N GLY A 70 -3.03 -1.06 2.23
CA GLY A 70 -3.56 0.24 2.62
C GLY A 70 -2.59 1.39 2.34
N THR A 71 -1.29 1.17 2.56
CA THR A 71 -0.24 2.15 2.25
C THR A 71 0.44 1.91 0.90
N GLY A 72 0.25 0.72 0.33
CA GLY A 72 0.94 0.21 -0.85
C GLY A 72 2.36 -0.28 -0.58
N LYS A 73 2.92 -0.17 0.63
CA LYS A 73 4.31 -0.57 0.90
C LYS A 73 4.49 -2.07 0.73
N TRP A 74 5.55 -2.52 0.08
CA TRP A 74 5.99 -3.91 0.10
C TRP A 74 7.49 -4.05 0.34
N ILE A 75 7.89 -5.19 0.92
CA ILE A 75 9.27 -5.51 1.28
C ILE A 75 9.53 -7.00 1.02
N THR A 76 10.60 -7.32 0.29
CA THR A 76 11.06 -8.71 0.09
C THR A 76 11.69 -9.29 1.35
N GLN A 77 11.44 -10.58 1.60
CA GLN A 77 12.06 -11.39 2.65
C GLN A 77 12.90 -12.51 2.03
N GLY A 78 13.93 -13.02 2.71
CA GLY A 78 14.78 -14.12 2.20
C GLY A 78 16.09 -13.65 1.58
N TRP A 79 16.62 -14.35 0.56
CA TRP A 79 17.94 -14.06 -0.04
C TRP A 79 18.07 -12.64 -0.62
N ARG A 80 16.95 -12.04 -1.05
CA ARG A 80 16.85 -10.63 -1.43
C ARG A 80 16.27 -9.77 -0.30
N PHE A 81 16.69 -9.96 0.95
CA PHE A 81 16.16 -9.18 2.06
C PHE A 81 16.39 -7.68 1.83
N GLY A 82 15.32 -6.88 1.93
CA GLY A 82 15.45 -5.42 2.00
C GLY A 82 15.11 -4.63 0.73
N LEU A 83 14.65 -5.25 -0.36
CA LEU A 83 14.05 -4.46 -1.46
C LEU A 83 12.72 -3.90 -0.98
N VAL A 84 12.62 -2.58 -0.94
CA VAL A 84 11.42 -1.85 -0.53
C VAL A 84 10.88 -1.06 -1.71
N SER A 85 9.58 -1.19 -1.97
CA SER A 85 8.90 -0.37 -2.97
C SER A 85 7.42 -0.20 -2.59
N ARG A 86 6.64 0.45 -3.47
CA ARG A 86 5.24 0.82 -3.19
C ARG A 86 4.32 0.58 -4.38
N GLY A 87 3.08 0.26 -4.07
CA GLY A 87 1.98 0.03 -5.00
C GLY A 87 1.86 -1.43 -5.41
N VAL A 88 0.62 -1.87 -5.62
CA VAL A 88 0.34 -3.25 -6.07
C VAL A 88 0.87 -3.52 -7.48
N ARG A 89 0.87 -2.52 -8.38
CA ARG A 89 1.37 -2.70 -9.75
C ARG A 89 2.87 -2.92 -9.80
N SER A 90 3.65 -2.21 -8.97
CA SER A 90 5.10 -2.43 -8.89
C SER A 90 5.42 -3.79 -8.25
N LEU A 91 4.61 -4.23 -7.29
CA LEU A 91 4.71 -5.58 -6.74
C LEU A 91 4.44 -6.63 -7.82
N ILE A 92 3.36 -6.50 -8.59
CA ILE A 92 3.06 -7.40 -9.71
C ILE A 92 4.23 -7.46 -10.70
N LYS A 93 4.79 -6.30 -11.07
CA LYS A 93 5.96 -6.24 -11.95
C LYS A 93 7.17 -7.00 -11.37
N HIS A 94 7.46 -6.83 -10.08
CA HIS A 94 8.51 -7.58 -9.40
C HIS A 94 8.24 -9.10 -9.44
N LEU A 95 7.00 -9.53 -9.22
CA LEU A 95 6.61 -10.93 -9.32
C LEU A 95 6.80 -11.50 -10.75
N GLU A 96 6.52 -10.71 -11.77
CA GLU A 96 6.78 -11.07 -13.17
C GLU A 96 8.30 -11.18 -13.45
N GLU A 97 9.11 -10.25 -12.92
CA GLU A 97 10.57 -10.22 -13.12
C GLU A 97 11.27 -11.43 -12.46
N VAL A 98 10.76 -11.91 -11.34
CA VAL A 98 11.27 -13.10 -10.64
C VAL A 98 10.59 -14.39 -11.08
N ASN A 99 9.79 -14.35 -12.15
CA ASN A 99 9.04 -15.47 -12.74
C ASN A 99 8.09 -16.17 -11.74
N ALA A 100 7.55 -15.43 -10.76
CA ALA A 100 6.55 -15.94 -9.83
C ALA A 100 5.14 -16.02 -10.46
N ILE A 101 4.88 -15.16 -11.44
CA ILE A 101 3.64 -15.13 -12.23
C ILE A 101 3.97 -14.85 -13.71
N THR A 102 3.06 -15.23 -14.61
CA THR A 102 3.18 -14.93 -16.04
C THR A 102 3.11 -13.42 -16.27
N LYS A 103 3.97 -12.91 -17.16
CA LYS A 103 3.88 -11.53 -17.64
C LYS A 103 2.50 -11.30 -18.25
N GLY A 104 1.82 -10.24 -17.82
CA GLY A 104 0.61 -9.80 -18.50
C GLY A 104 0.93 -9.43 -19.94
N SER A 105 0.25 -10.04 -20.92
CA SER A 105 0.30 -9.55 -22.31
C SER A 105 -0.14 -8.09 -22.31
N ALA A 106 0.71 -7.23 -22.87
CA ALA A 106 0.42 -5.81 -23.07
C ALA A 106 -0.75 -5.60 -24.03
#